data_AF-A0A1C6UNJ3-F1
#
_entry.id   AF-A0A1C6UNJ3-F1
#
_cell.length_a   1.000
_cell.length_b   1.000
_cell.length_c   1.000
_cell.angle_alpha   90.00
_cell.angle_beta   90.00
_cell.angle_gamma   90.00
#
_symmetry.space_group_name_H-M   'P 1'
#
loop_
_entity.id
_entity.type
_entity.pdbx_description
1 polymer ?
#
loop_
_entity_poly.entity_id
_entity_poly.type
_entity_poly.pdbx_seq_one_letter_code
_entity_poly.pdbx_strand_id
1 'polypeptide(L)'
;MDVPDWRSRDLVAGDCPLSRTLEIVGGRWNAMIIVRRDEQPGTPARVEYALTGRGVSLRPVLAAMWRWGVRDEASWSAAAG
;
A
#
# COMPACT_ATOMS: atom_id res chain seq x y z
N MET A 1 0.45 20.57 -11.49
CA MET A 1 0.75 19.46 -10.58
C MET A 1 0.98 18.25 -11.48
N ASP A 2 2.22 18.08 -11.94
CA ASP A 2 2.60 16.97 -12.82
C ASP A 2 2.57 15.66 -12.02
N VAL A 3 1.83 14.68 -12.52
CA VAL A 3 1.79 13.33 -11.93
C VAL A 3 3.06 12.61 -12.39
N PRO A 4 3.93 12.14 -11.48
CA PRO A 4 5.16 11.45 -11.86
C PRO A 4 4.88 10.18 -12.65
N ASP A 5 5.75 9.86 -13.60
CA ASP A 5 5.73 8.58 -14.31
C ASP A 5 6.07 7.44 -13.36
N TRP A 6 5.04 6.73 -12.91
CA TRP A 6 5.12 5.61 -11.97
C TRP A 6 5.88 4.39 -12.53
N ARG A 7 6.22 4.39 -13.83
CA ARG A 7 7.04 3.36 -14.47
C ARG A 7 8.54 3.62 -14.38
N SER A 8 8.96 4.81 -13.99
CA SER A 8 10.38 5.08 -13.85
C SER A 8 10.93 4.39 -12.59
N ARG A 9 12.10 3.75 -12.70
CA ARG A 9 12.81 3.12 -11.57
C ARG A 9 13.32 4.15 -10.57
N ASP A 10 13.03 5.43 -10.77
CA ASP A 10 13.59 6.55 -10.01
C ASP A 10 12.94 6.71 -8.62
N LEU A 11 11.75 6.12 -8.38
CA LEU A 11 11.18 6.03 -7.02
C LEU A 11 11.98 5.08 -6.10
N VAL A 12 12.84 4.23 -6.68
CA VAL A 12 13.66 3.23 -5.99
C VAL A 12 15.12 3.68 -5.88
N ALA A 13 15.48 4.83 -6.46
CA ALA A 13 16.86 5.29 -6.52
C ALA A 13 17.27 6.06 -5.26
N GLY A 14 17.80 5.33 -4.26
CA GLY A 14 18.65 5.87 -3.21
C GLY A 14 18.45 5.27 -1.83
N ASP A 15 19.43 5.47 -0.94
CA ASP A 15 19.39 5.23 0.52
C ASP A 15 18.32 6.08 1.25
N CYS A 16 17.17 6.32 0.60
CA CYS A 16 16.04 7.03 1.16
C CYS A 16 15.39 6.15 2.24
N PRO A 17 15.30 6.63 3.50
CA PRO A 17 14.65 5.90 4.57
C PRO A 17 13.20 5.52 4.25
N LEU A 18 12.52 6.33 3.44
CA LEU A 18 11.16 6.05 2.99
C LEU A 18 11.10 4.87 2.03
N SER A 19 11.98 4.80 1.02
CA SER A 19 12.03 3.67 0.08
C SER A 19 12.30 2.36 0.80
N ARG A 20 13.26 2.35 1.75
CA ARG A 20 13.52 1.17 2.60
C ARG A 20 12.30 0.76 3.44
N THR A 21 11.56 1.73 3.97
CA THR A 21 10.33 1.47 4.72
C THR A 21 9.24 0.90 3.82
N LEU A 22 9.07 1.44 2.61
CA LEU A 22 8.09 0.97 1.63
C LEU A 22 8.41 -0.42 1.09
N GLU A 23 9.69 -0.80 0.97
CA GLU A 23 10.08 -2.18 0.67
C GLU A 23 9.62 -3.17 1.75
N ILE A 24 9.80 -2.79 3.03
CA ILE A 24 9.44 -3.61 4.18
C ILE A 24 7.92 -3.73 4.31
N VAL A 25 7.19 -2.61 4.22
CA VAL A 25 5.76 -2.54 4.52
C VAL A 25 4.89 -2.86 3.30
N GLY A 26 5.31 -2.45 2.10
CA GLY A 26 4.49 -2.51 0.89
C GLY A 26 5.02 -3.50 -0.15
N GLY A 27 6.23 -3.26 -0.65
CA GLY A 27 6.74 -3.89 -1.87
C GLY A 27 6.93 -5.40 -1.77
N ARG A 28 7.60 -5.87 -0.70
CA ARG A 28 7.98 -7.29 -0.59
C ARG A 28 6.81 -8.24 -0.40
N TRP A 29 5.71 -7.77 0.17
CA TRP A 29 4.60 -8.64 0.58
C TRP A 29 3.41 -8.60 -0.37
N ASN A 30 3.34 -7.63 -1.27
CA ASN A 30 2.19 -7.39 -2.15
C ASN A 30 1.77 -8.68 -2.91
N ALA A 31 2.72 -9.34 -3.57
CA ALA A 31 2.47 -10.58 -4.32
C ALA A 31 2.00 -11.77 -3.46
N MET A 32 2.25 -11.76 -2.14
CA MET A 32 1.75 -12.78 -1.22
C MET A 32 0.34 -12.45 -0.69
N ILE A 33 -0.03 -11.18 -0.68
CA ILE A 33 -1.24 -10.65 -0.04
C ILE A 33 -2.37 -10.51 -1.05
N ILE A 34 -2.06 -10.14 -2.30
CA ILE A 34 -3.04 -9.85 -3.35
C ILE A 34 -2.88 -10.85 -4.48
N VAL A 35 -4.00 -11.34 -5.01
CA VAL A 35 -4.06 -12.18 -6.20
C VAL A 35 -4.93 -11.51 -7.25
N ARG A 36 -4.49 -11.57 -8.50
CA ARG A 36 -5.28 -11.15 -9.66
C ARG A 36 -6.37 -12.17 -9.93
N ARG A 37 -7.61 -11.71 -10.09
CA ARG A 37 -8.76 -12.48 -10.57
C ARG A 37 -9.00 -12.16 -12.05
N ASP A 38 -9.68 -13.07 -12.72
CA ASP A 38 -9.86 -13.06 -14.18
C ASP A 38 -10.35 -11.71 -14.70
N GLU A 39 -10.00 -11.41 -15.96
CA GLU A 39 -10.50 -10.23 -16.65
C GLU A 39 -11.99 -10.41 -16.94
N GLN A 40 -12.83 -9.53 -16.39
CA GLN A 40 -14.24 -9.53 -16.74
C GLN A 40 -14.39 -9.02 -18.18
N PRO A 41 -14.96 -9.81 -19.11
CA PRO A 41 -15.16 -9.38 -20.48
C PRO A 41 -16.10 -8.16 -20.53
N GLY A 42 -15.70 -7.13 -21.30
CA GLY A 42 -16.42 -5.88 -21.47
C GLY A 42 -15.50 -4.77 -21.99
N THR A 43 -16.08 -3.63 -22.38
CA THR A 43 -15.32 -2.44 -22.78
C THR A 43 -15.65 -1.30 -21.80
N PRO A 44 -14.70 -0.84 -20.97
CA PRO A 44 -13.32 -1.32 -20.83
C PRO A 44 -13.24 -2.64 -20.07
N ALA A 45 -12.24 -3.47 -20.41
CA ALA A 45 -11.93 -4.68 -19.66
C ALA A 45 -11.56 -4.31 -18.22
N ARG A 46 -12.08 -5.06 -17.24
CA ARG A 46 -11.78 -4.84 -15.82
C ARG A 46 -10.99 -6.01 -15.27
N VAL A 47 -9.91 -5.68 -14.55
CA VAL A 47 -9.14 -6.64 -13.77
C VAL A 47 -9.63 -6.56 -12.33
N GLU A 48 -9.99 -7.68 -11.76
CA GLU A 48 -10.33 -7.77 -10.34
C GLU A 48 -9.12 -8.23 -9.54
N TYR A 49 -8.98 -7.70 -8.32
CA TYR A 49 -7.97 -8.15 -7.36
C TYR A 49 -8.67 -8.60 -6.10
N ALA A 50 -8.17 -9.69 -5.52
CA ALA A 50 -8.67 -10.23 -4.28
C ALA A 50 -7.54 -10.42 -3.28
N LEU A 51 -7.86 -10.44 -1.99
CA LEU A 51 -6.91 -10.87 -0.97
C LEU A 51 -6.74 -12.39 -1.03
N THR A 52 -5.50 -12.85 -0.89
CA THR A 52 -5.20 -14.26 -0.62
C THR A 52 -5.63 -14.61 0.82
N GLY A 53 -5.66 -15.90 1.17
CA GLY A 53 -5.88 -16.31 2.57
C GLY A 53 -4.86 -15.68 3.54
N ARG A 54 -3.60 -15.54 3.10
CA ARG A 54 -2.56 -14.83 3.86
C ARG A 54 -2.88 -13.34 3.97
N GLY A 55 -3.32 -12.70 2.88
CA GLY A 55 -3.73 -11.29 2.90
C GLY A 55 -4.91 -11.04 3.85
N VAL A 56 -5.89 -11.95 3.90
CA VAL A 56 -7.01 -11.88 4.85
C VAL A 56 -6.51 -11.99 6.30
N SER A 57 -5.55 -12.87 6.59
CA SER A 57 -4.99 -13.01 7.94
C SER A 57 -4.26 -11.77 8.48
N LEU A 58 -3.90 -10.82 7.62
CA LEU A 58 -3.26 -9.55 8.02
C LEU A 58 -4.25 -8.49 8.53
N ARG A 59 -5.55 -8.68 8.34
CA ARG A 59 -6.60 -7.75 8.82
C ARG A 59 -6.39 -7.25 10.26
N PRO A 60 -6.14 -8.09 11.29
CA PRO A 60 -5.91 -7.61 12.65
C PRO A 60 -4.67 -6.72 12.79
N VAL A 61 -3.60 -7.01 12.04
CA VAL A 61 -2.35 -6.21 12.05
C VAL A 61 -2.58 -4.85 11.41
N LEU A 62 -3.20 -4.83 10.22
CA LEU A 62 -3.55 -3.58 9.54
C LEU A 62 -4.49 -2.71 10.40
N ALA A 63 -5.47 -3.35 11.07
CA ALA A 63 -6.35 -2.65 11.99
C ALA A 63 -5.61 -2.09 13.22
N ALA A 64 -4.56 -2.77 13.71
CA ALA A 64 -3.74 -2.26 14.80
C ALA A 64 -2.91 -1.04 14.38
N MET A 65 -2.31 -1.07 13.18
CA MET A 65 -1.60 0.07 12.59
C MET A 65 -2.54 1.27 12.40
N TRP A 66 -3.74 1.03 11.86
CA TRP A 66 -4.78 2.05 11.71
C TRP A 66 -5.15 2.68 13.06
N ARG A 67 -5.45 1.85 14.07
CA ARG A 67 -5.80 2.35 15.42
C ARG A 67 -4.65 3.15 16.05
N TRP A 68 -3.40 2.76 15.82
CA TRP A 68 -2.25 3.52 16.28
C TRP A 68 -2.19 4.89 15.58
N GLY A 69 -2.30 4.91 14.24
CA GLY A 69 -2.29 6.15 13.46
C GLY A 69 -3.40 7.13 13.85
N VAL A 70 -4.64 6.64 14.02
CA VAL A 70 -5.78 7.48 14.45
C VAL A 70 -5.58 8.07 15.85
N ARG A 71 -4.94 7.34 16.77
CA ARG A 71 -4.59 7.89 18.09
C ARG A 71 -3.54 9.00 17.99
N ASP A 72 -2.58 8.84 17.08
CA ASP A 72 -1.44 9.75 16.91
C ASP A 72 -1.77 10.98 16.05
N GLU A 73 -2.69 10.87 15.08
CA GLU A 73 -3.18 11.99 14.27
C GLU A 73 -3.78 13.10 15.15
N ALA A 74 -4.48 12.71 16.23
CA ALA A 74 -4.96 13.63 17.26
C ALA A 74 -3.82 14.40 17.97
N SER A 75 -2.63 13.79 18.10
CA SER A 75 -1.44 14.48 18.63
C SER A 75 -0.67 15.28 17.58
N TRP A 76 -0.65 14.84 16.31
CA TRP A 76 0.06 15.54 15.23
C TRP A 76 -0.65 16.85 14.84
N SER A 77 -1.98 16.85 14.73
CA SER A 77 -2.75 18.07 14.44
C SER A 77 -2.70 19.11 15.57
N ALA A 78 -2.45 18.70 16.82
CA ALA A 78 -2.29 19.61 17.95
C ALA A 78 -0.88 20.22 18.05
N ALA A 79 0.14 19.54 17.51
CA ALA A 79 1.52 20.02 17.48
C ALA A 79 1.88 20.78 16.19
N ALA A 80 1.06 20.67 15.14
CA ALA A 80 1.25 21.32 13.85
C ALA A 80 0.50 22.67 13.70
N GLY A 81 -0.05 23.22 14.80
CA GLY A 81 -0.62 24.57 14.88
C GLY A 81 0.23 25.45 15.80
#